data_AF-A0A534YJQ6-F1
#
_entry.id   AF-A0A534YJQ6-F1
#
_cell.length_a   1.000
_cell.length_b   1.000
_cell.length_c   1.000
_cell.angle_alpha   90.00
_cell.angle_beta   90.00
_cell.angle_gamma   90.00
#
_symmetry.space_group_name_H-M   'P 1'
#
loop_
_entity.id
_entity.type
_entity.pdbx_description
1 polymer ?
#
loop_
_entity_poly.entity_id
_entity_poly.type
_entity_poly.pdbx_seq_one_letter_code
_entity_poly.pdbx_strand_id
1 'polypeptide(L)'
;MDPRSYIEAIAQELSRARGRGLVLSPADAQLALGWHAAGIGLEDVLGELRRSVRPAAPPARGATQLGVSLQLIAGAFASRRARKKLASAETPALSAGLLTASRADVPGRDVWQALAARAEELLSRGAEAYWAEAVAALKRTLRELPRERVRDVGRALRARMAPRPPGMGREVYRKSLQLQLLAASSERLGVPPREFLL
;
A
#
# COMPACT_ATOMS: atom_id res chain seq x y z
N MET A 1 14.75 -25.47 -7.03
CA MET A 1 15.94 -25.42 -7.90
C MET A 1 17.10 -24.87 -7.08
N ASP A 2 18.27 -25.51 -7.13
CA ASP A 2 19.45 -25.06 -6.38
C ASP A 2 19.98 -23.71 -6.90
N PRO A 3 20.50 -22.79 -6.05
CA PRO A 3 21.00 -21.48 -6.48
C PRO A 3 22.09 -21.57 -7.54
N ARG A 4 22.94 -22.60 -7.47
CA ARG A 4 24.03 -22.78 -8.43
C ARG A 4 23.49 -23.04 -9.84
N SER A 5 22.58 -24.00 -9.98
CA SER A 5 21.95 -24.32 -11.26
C SER A 5 21.15 -23.15 -11.82
N TYR A 6 20.54 -22.33 -10.96
CA TYR A 6 19.80 -21.14 -11.36
C TYR A 6 20.72 -20.07 -11.98
N ILE A 7 21.88 -19.83 -11.37
CA ILE A 7 22.88 -18.88 -11.86
C ILE A 7 23.55 -19.39 -13.13
N GLU A 8 23.89 -20.68 -13.20
CA GLU A 8 24.49 -21.32 -14.38
C GLU A 8 23.57 -21.20 -15.60
N ALA A 9 22.26 -21.40 -15.44
CA ALA A 9 21.29 -21.25 -16.51
C ALA A 9 21.18 -19.80 -17.02
N ILE A 10 21.20 -18.81 -16.11
CA ILE A 10 21.21 -17.39 -16.47
C ILE A 10 22.52 -17.01 -17.19
N ALA A 11 23.66 -17.51 -16.70
CA ALA A 11 24.96 -17.31 -17.33
C ALA A 11 24.97 -17.86 -18.75
N GLN A 12 24.41 -19.06 -18.97
CA GLN A 12 24.36 -19.70 -20.27
C GLN A 12 23.52 -18.89 -21.27
N GLU A 13 22.36 -18.37 -20.86
CA GLU A 13 21.52 -17.52 -21.72
C GLU A 13 22.17 -16.17 -22.03
N LEU A 14 22.88 -15.57 -21.07
CA LEU A 14 23.66 -14.36 -21.33
C LEU A 14 24.85 -14.61 -22.26
N SER A 15 25.52 -15.75 -22.13
CA SER A 15 26.59 -16.13 -23.06
C SER A 15 26.07 -16.35 -24.47
N ARG A 16 24.89 -16.98 -24.63
CA ARG A 16 24.22 -17.10 -25.92
C ARG A 16 23.89 -15.73 -26.52
N ALA A 17 23.42 -14.78 -25.70
CA ALA A 17 23.08 -13.43 -26.15
C ALA A 17 24.31 -12.55 -26.47
N ARG A 18 25.42 -12.70 -25.73
CA ARG A 18 26.64 -11.88 -25.87
C ARG A 18 27.72 -12.48 -26.79
N GLY A 19 27.63 -13.77 -27.11
CA GLY A 19 28.66 -14.50 -27.88
C GLY A 19 30.02 -14.64 -27.16
N ARG A 20 30.11 -14.26 -25.89
CA ARG A 20 31.30 -14.36 -25.03
C ARG A 20 30.98 -15.26 -23.84
N GLY A 21 31.95 -16.06 -23.41
CA GLY A 21 31.80 -17.19 -22.48
C GLY A 21 31.11 -16.90 -21.14
N LEU A 22 30.96 -17.96 -20.33
CA LEU A 22 30.10 -18.10 -19.13
C LEU A 22 30.49 -17.23 -17.92
N VAL A 23 30.95 -16.00 -18.12
CA VAL A 23 31.36 -15.12 -17.03
C VAL A 23 30.29 -14.07 -16.78
N LEU A 24 29.48 -14.31 -15.77
CA LEU A 24 28.64 -13.27 -15.17
C LEU A 24 29.54 -12.25 -14.48
N SER A 25 29.20 -10.97 -14.59
CA SER A 25 29.83 -9.97 -13.74
C SER A 25 29.45 -10.21 -12.28
N PRO A 26 30.28 -9.80 -11.30
CA PRO A 26 29.94 -9.93 -9.88
C PRO A 26 28.60 -9.27 -9.53
N ALA A 27 28.24 -8.17 -10.19
CA ALA A 27 26.96 -7.49 -10.01
C ALA A 27 25.77 -8.30 -10.57
N ASP A 28 25.93 -8.92 -11.74
CA ASP A 28 24.90 -9.80 -12.32
C ASP A 28 24.70 -11.05 -11.44
N ALA A 29 25.77 -11.61 -10.87
CA ALA A 29 25.70 -12.75 -9.96
C ALA A 29 24.95 -12.41 -8.65
N GLN A 30 25.23 -11.24 -8.06
CA GLN A 30 24.50 -10.76 -6.88
C GLN A 30 23.01 -10.56 -7.16
N LEU A 31 22.65 -10.03 -8.34
CA LEU A 31 21.26 -9.88 -8.76
C LEU A 31 20.56 -11.24 -8.91
N ALA A 32 21.20 -12.20 -9.57
CA ALA A 32 20.66 -13.55 -9.74
C ALA A 32 20.44 -14.25 -8.39
N LEU A 33 21.40 -14.14 -7.46
CA LEU A 33 21.24 -14.63 -6.09
C LEU A 33 20.09 -13.95 -5.36
N GLY A 34 19.97 -12.63 -5.50
CA GLY A 34 18.88 -11.85 -4.91
C GLY A 34 17.49 -12.21 -5.46
N TRP A 35 17.40 -12.63 -6.73
CA TRP A 35 16.16 -13.10 -7.35
C TRP A 35 15.80 -14.53 -6.96
N HIS A 36 16.80 -15.41 -6.89
CA HIS A 36 16.62 -16.78 -6.38
C HIS A 36 16.10 -16.77 -4.94
N ALA A 37 16.72 -15.98 -4.06
CA ALA A 37 16.29 -15.81 -2.67
C ALA A 37 14.88 -15.19 -2.54
N ALA A 38 14.43 -14.40 -3.54
CA ALA A 38 13.08 -13.84 -3.58
C ALA A 38 12.03 -14.81 -4.19
N GLY A 39 12.46 -16.00 -4.61
CA GLY A 39 11.61 -17.01 -5.24
C GLY A 39 11.07 -16.56 -6.60
N ILE A 40 11.88 -15.86 -7.40
CA ILE A 40 11.54 -15.51 -8.79
C ILE A 40 11.87 -16.70 -9.69
N GLY A 41 10.90 -17.15 -10.48
CA GLY A 41 11.06 -18.30 -11.37
C GLY A 41 12.14 -18.06 -12.43
N LEU A 42 12.88 -19.12 -12.78
CA LEU A 42 13.93 -19.04 -13.79
C LEU A 42 13.35 -18.61 -15.15
N GLU A 43 12.23 -19.19 -15.56
CA GLU A 43 11.54 -18.89 -16.81
C GLU A 43 11.13 -17.41 -16.93
N ASP A 44 10.74 -16.78 -15.81
CA ASP A 44 10.41 -15.35 -15.79
C ASP A 44 11.64 -14.50 -16.11
N VAL A 45 12.78 -14.84 -15.51
CA VAL A 45 14.05 -14.14 -15.72
C VAL A 45 14.53 -14.33 -17.16
N LEU A 46 14.50 -15.55 -17.68
CA LEU A 46 14.89 -15.84 -19.06
C LEU A 46 13.96 -15.16 -20.07
N GLY A 47 12.65 -15.13 -19.79
CA GLY A 47 11.67 -14.46 -20.65
C GLY A 47 11.85 -12.95 -20.72
N GLU A 48 12.18 -12.29 -19.60
CA GLU A 48 12.53 -10.86 -19.61
C GLU A 48 13.87 -10.61 -20.30
N LEU A 49 14.87 -11.48 -20.07
CA LEU A 49 16.17 -11.35 -20.72
C LEU A 49 16.05 -11.43 -22.24
N ARG A 50 15.35 -12.45 -22.76
CA ARG A 50 15.11 -12.59 -24.21
C ARG A 50 14.33 -11.41 -24.78
N ARG A 51 13.37 -10.84 -24.05
CA ARG A 51 12.65 -9.63 -24.45
C ARG A 51 13.57 -8.42 -24.54
N SER A 52 14.49 -8.26 -23.59
CA SER A 52 15.47 -7.16 -23.58
C SER A 52 16.57 -7.28 -24.65
N VAL A 53 16.85 -8.51 -25.11
CA VAL A 53 17.84 -8.81 -26.17
C VAL A 53 17.24 -8.68 -27.56
N ARG A 54 15.91 -8.70 -27.70
CA ARG A 54 15.26 -8.63 -29.01
C ARG A 54 15.49 -7.24 -29.64
N PRO A 55 16.11 -7.16 -30.83
CA PRO A 55 16.36 -5.86 -31.46
C PRO A 55 15.03 -5.19 -31.85
N ALA A 56 14.77 -4.01 -31.29
CA ALA A 56 13.75 -3.12 -31.78
C ALA A 56 14.33 -2.30 -32.95
N ALA A 57 13.96 -2.68 -34.18
CA ALA A 57 14.33 -2.03 -35.44
C ALA A 57 15.85 -2.02 -35.78
N PRO A 58 16.24 -1.90 -37.07
CA PRO A 58 17.65 -1.79 -37.41
C PRO A 58 18.20 -0.47 -36.84
N PRO A 59 19.33 -0.50 -36.11
CA PRO A 59 19.94 0.71 -35.58
C PRO A 59 20.46 1.58 -36.74
N ALA A 60 20.22 2.89 -36.64
CA ALA A 60 20.91 3.85 -37.49
C ALA A 60 22.43 3.66 -37.36
N ARG A 61 23.16 3.71 -38.49
CA ARG A 61 24.62 3.57 -38.55
C ARG A 61 25.28 4.43 -37.47
N GLY A 62 25.93 3.79 -36.49
CA GLY A 62 26.73 4.44 -35.45
C GLY A 62 26.30 4.20 -34.00
N ALA A 63 25.18 3.51 -33.73
CA ALA A 63 24.79 3.20 -32.35
C ALA A 63 25.65 2.08 -31.74
N THR A 64 26.37 2.40 -30.67
CA THR A 64 27.10 1.45 -29.81
C THR A 64 26.12 0.41 -29.28
N GLN A 65 26.39 -0.88 -29.54
CA GLN A 65 25.64 -1.99 -28.94
C GLN A 65 25.75 -1.88 -27.41
N LEU A 66 24.66 -1.48 -26.76
CA LEU A 66 24.56 -1.50 -25.30
C LEU A 66 24.70 -2.96 -24.84
N GLY A 67 25.71 -3.23 -24.01
CA GLY A 67 25.98 -4.56 -23.49
C GLY A 67 24.77 -5.12 -22.73
N VAL A 68 24.30 -6.29 -23.13
CA VAL A 68 23.15 -6.99 -22.52
C VAL A 68 23.47 -7.37 -21.06
N SER A 69 23.05 -6.64 -20.03
CA SER A 69 23.27 -6.99 -18.60
C SER A 69 21.96 -7.26 -17.84
N LEU A 70 22.03 -8.07 -16.78
CA LEU A 70 20.88 -8.29 -15.88
C LEU A 70 20.43 -7.00 -15.18
N GLN A 71 21.31 -6.01 -15.09
CA GLN A 71 20.96 -4.69 -14.58
C GLN A 71 19.85 -4.02 -15.40
N LEU A 72 19.75 -4.29 -16.70
CA LEU A 72 18.73 -3.73 -17.59
C LEU A 72 17.32 -4.22 -17.22
N ILE A 73 17.21 -5.45 -16.71
CA ILE A 73 15.93 -6.06 -16.31
C ILE A 73 15.72 -6.01 -14.79
N ALA A 74 16.70 -5.55 -14.02
CA ALA A 74 16.63 -5.49 -12.56
C ALA A 74 15.49 -4.60 -12.05
N GLY A 75 15.16 -3.50 -12.75
CA GLY A 75 14.02 -2.65 -12.40
C GLY A 75 12.66 -3.36 -12.48
N ALA A 76 12.50 -4.28 -13.45
CA ALA A 76 11.27 -5.06 -13.62
C ALA A 76 11.05 -6.02 -12.44
N PHE A 77 12.13 -6.63 -11.95
CA PHE A 77 12.08 -7.55 -10.81
C PHE A 77 12.10 -6.84 -9.46
N ALA A 78 12.72 -5.68 -9.33
CA ALA A 78 12.62 -4.83 -8.15
C ALA A 78 11.17 -4.42 -7.88
N SER A 79 10.43 -4.06 -8.93
CA SER A 79 9.00 -3.72 -8.85
C SER A 79 8.13 -4.94 -8.47
N ARG A 80 8.41 -6.12 -9.02
CA ARG A 80 7.72 -7.37 -8.64
C ARG A 80 8.05 -7.79 -7.21
N ARG A 81 9.29 -7.63 -6.77
CA ARG A 81 9.72 -7.90 -5.40
C ARG A 81 9.09 -6.92 -4.41
N ALA A 82 9.00 -5.64 -4.75
CA ALA A 82 8.28 -4.65 -3.95
C ALA A 82 6.79 -5.02 -3.84
N ARG A 83 6.15 -5.39 -4.97
CA ARG A 83 4.73 -5.79 -4.99
C ARG A 83 4.47 -7.10 -4.26
N LYS A 84 5.37 -8.09 -4.36
CA LYS A 84 5.30 -9.36 -3.62
C LYS A 84 5.61 -9.17 -2.13
N LYS A 85 6.52 -8.26 -1.77
CA LYS A 85 6.76 -7.85 -0.37
C LYS A 85 5.55 -7.12 0.23
N LEU A 86 4.84 -6.32 -0.58
CA LEU A 86 3.58 -5.70 -0.17
C LEU A 86 2.46 -6.73 0.03
N ALA A 87 2.42 -7.76 -0.82
CA ALA A 87 1.44 -8.85 -0.74
C ALA A 87 1.78 -9.93 0.31
N SER A 88 3.06 -10.07 0.67
CA SER A 88 3.59 -11.07 1.62
C SER A 88 3.82 -10.51 3.02
N ALA A 89 3.73 -9.18 3.20
CA ALA A 89 3.55 -8.63 4.52
C ALA A 89 2.15 -9.09 4.98
N GLU A 90 2.10 -10.09 5.87
CA GLU A 90 0.93 -10.33 6.70
C GLU A 90 0.45 -8.96 7.16
N THR A 91 -0.72 -8.55 6.68
CA THR A 91 -1.30 -7.30 7.14
C THR A 91 -1.59 -7.54 8.61
N PRO A 92 -0.93 -6.86 9.56
CA PRO A 92 -1.34 -7.00 10.96
C PRO A 92 -2.84 -6.70 10.98
N ALA A 93 -3.61 -7.61 11.58
CA ALA A 93 -5.06 -7.52 11.60
C ALA A 93 -5.46 -6.07 11.91
N LEU A 94 -6.31 -5.47 11.07
CA LEU A 94 -6.66 -4.06 11.17
C LEU A 94 -7.20 -3.76 12.58
N SER A 95 -7.93 -4.71 13.14
CA SER A 95 -8.40 -4.74 14.52
C SER A 95 -7.26 -4.56 15.54
N ALA A 96 -6.12 -5.25 15.38
CA ALA A 96 -4.95 -5.11 16.26
C ALA A 96 -4.31 -3.71 16.16
N GLY A 97 -4.24 -3.14 14.96
CA GLY A 97 -3.76 -1.76 14.75
C GLY A 97 -4.67 -0.72 15.42
N LEU A 98 -5.99 -0.84 15.21
CA LEU A 98 -7.00 0.04 15.81
C LEU A 98 -7.11 -0.12 17.33
N LEU A 99 -6.94 -1.34 17.85
CA LEU A 99 -6.87 -1.60 19.29
C LEU A 99 -5.64 -0.95 19.92
N THR A 100 -4.51 -0.95 19.22
CA THR A 100 -3.31 -0.25 19.68
C THR A 100 -3.53 1.26 19.69
N ALA A 101 -4.12 1.82 18.64
CA ALA A 101 -4.44 3.25 18.57
C ALA A 101 -5.43 3.71 19.64
N SER A 102 -6.40 2.86 20.00
CA SER A 102 -7.39 3.14 21.06
C SER A 102 -6.88 2.89 22.48
N ARG A 103 -5.65 2.40 22.67
CA ARG A 103 -5.00 2.32 24.00
C ARG A 103 -4.39 3.65 24.45
N ALA A 104 -4.21 4.60 23.53
CA ALA A 104 -3.91 5.98 23.89
C ALA A 104 -5.00 6.53 24.83
N ASP A 105 -4.66 7.49 25.69
CA ASP A 105 -5.62 8.05 26.64
C ASP A 105 -6.62 8.98 25.94
N VAL A 106 -7.57 8.36 25.24
CA VAL A 106 -8.58 9.03 24.43
C VAL A 106 -9.96 8.95 25.09
N PRO A 107 -10.74 10.05 25.07
CA PRO A 107 -12.13 10.06 25.51
C PRO A 107 -12.96 8.96 24.82
N GLY A 108 -13.85 8.32 25.57
CA GLY A 108 -14.68 7.22 25.04
C GLY A 108 -13.88 5.98 24.63
N ARG A 109 -12.71 5.74 25.25
CA ARG A 109 -11.79 4.62 25.00
C ARG A 109 -12.51 3.31 24.73
N ASP A 110 -13.42 2.93 25.61
CA ASP A 110 -14.14 1.66 25.60
C ASP A 110 -14.98 1.51 24.33
N VAL A 111 -15.59 2.62 23.88
CA VAL A 111 -16.39 2.69 22.66
C VAL A 111 -15.51 2.49 21.42
N TRP A 112 -14.32 3.07 21.40
CA TRP A 112 -13.36 2.92 20.31
C TRP A 112 -12.72 1.53 20.27
N GLN A 113 -12.46 0.93 21.42
CA GLN A 113 -11.98 -0.47 21.51
C GLN A 113 -13.04 -1.46 21.02
N ALA A 114 -14.31 -1.26 21.39
CA ALA A 114 -15.41 -2.09 20.91
C ALA A 114 -15.59 -1.99 19.39
N LEU A 115 -15.41 -0.80 18.80
CA LEU A 115 -15.40 -0.61 17.35
C LEU A 115 -14.20 -1.31 16.70
N ALA A 116 -12.99 -1.13 17.25
CA ALA A 116 -11.77 -1.74 16.74
C ALA A 116 -11.86 -3.27 16.69
N ALA A 117 -12.41 -3.89 17.75
CA ALA A 117 -12.59 -5.34 17.82
C ALA A 117 -13.54 -5.90 16.74
N ARG A 118 -14.45 -5.07 16.21
CA ARG A 118 -15.44 -5.45 15.19
C ARG A 118 -15.14 -4.87 13.80
N ALA A 119 -14.03 -4.17 13.63
CA ALA A 119 -13.73 -3.41 12.42
C ALA A 119 -13.74 -4.30 11.16
N GLU A 120 -13.11 -5.48 11.24
CA GLU A 120 -13.03 -6.42 10.12
C GLU A 120 -14.39 -7.03 9.77
N GLU A 121 -15.21 -7.36 10.77
CA GLU A 121 -16.60 -7.83 10.59
C GLU A 121 -17.48 -6.75 9.95
N LEU A 122 -17.32 -5.49 10.35
CA LEU A 122 -18.08 -4.37 9.79
C LEU A 122 -17.65 -4.09 8.35
N LEU A 123 -16.35 -4.11 8.07
CA LEU A 123 -15.82 -3.91 6.73
C LEU A 123 -16.17 -5.05 5.78
N SER A 124 -16.29 -6.30 6.27
CA SER A 124 -16.76 -7.42 5.44
C SER A 124 -18.22 -7.27 5.02
N ARG A 125 -19.01 -6.49 5.76
CA ARG A 125 -20.40 -6.11 5.40
C ARG A 125 -20.45 -4.85 4.51
N GLY A 126 -19.31 -4.20 4.29
CA GLY A 126 -19.14 -2.99 3.49
C GLY A 126 -18.72 -1.76 4.30
N ALA A 127 -17.98 -0.85 3.65
CA ALA A 127 -17.43 0.35 4.29
C ALA A 127 -18.50 1.22 4.99
N GLU A 128 -19.72 1.27 4.46
CA GLU A 128 -20.83 2.02 5.05
C GLU A 128 -21.21 1.53 6.45
N ALA A 129 -21.16 0.21 6.69
CA ALA A 129 -21.45 -0.36 8.00
C ALA A 129 -20.41 0.06 9.04
N TYR A 130 -19.12 0.07 8.64
CA TYR A 130 -18.04 0.58 9.47
C TYR A 130 -18.21 2.07 9.78
N TRP A 131 -18.48 2.89 8.76
CA TRP A 131 -18.64 4.35 8.95
C TRP A 131 -19.84 4.72 9.80
N ALA A 132 -20.96 4.00 9.66
CA ALA A 132 -22.13 4.22 10.49
C ALA A 132 -21.82 4.00 11.98
N GLU A 133 -21.10 2.92 12.30
CA GLU A 133 -20.67 2.61 13.66
C GLU A 133 -19.59 3.58 14.17
N ALA A 134 -18.64 4.00 13.32
CA ALA A 134 -17.65 5.02 13.68
C ALA A 134 -18.30 6.37 14.05
N VAL A 135 -19.32 6.80 13.31
CA VAL A 135 -20.09 8.00 13.63
C VAL A 135 -20.92 7.82 14.91
N ALA A 136 -21.48 6.63 15.15
CA ALA A 136 -22.19 6.33 16.38
C ALA A 136 -21.27 6.36 17.60
N ALA A 137 -20.08 5.77 17.48
CA ALA A 137 -19.02 5.81 18.49
C ALA A 137 -18.57 7.24 18.81
N LEU A 138 -18.38 8.06 17.78
CA LEU A 138 -18.09 9.49 17.94
C LEU A 138 -19.19 10.20 18.71
N LYS A 139 -20.47 10.01 18.33
CA LYS A 139 -21.59 10.66 19.01
C LYS A 139 -21.72 10.27 20.48
N ARG A 140 -21.38 9.03 20.84
CA ARG A 140 -21.34 8.59 22.25
C ARG A 140 -20.20 9.31 22.98
N THR A 141 -19.00 9.29 22.40
CA THR A 141 -17.82 10.00 22.95
C THR A 141 -18.07 11.48 23.16
N LEU A 142 -18.71 12.17 22.20
CA LEU A 142 -19.01 13.60 22.31
C LEU A 142 -20.01 13.93 23.42
N ARG A 143 -20.85 12.99 23.88
CA ARG A 143 -21.77 13.22 25.01
C ARG A 143 -21.07 13.24 26.35
N GLU A 144 -19.91 12.61 26.45
CA GLU A 144 -19.11 12.52 27.68
C GLU A 144 -18.15 13.71 27.83
N LEU A 145 -17.96 14.49 26.76
CA LEU A 145 -17.04 15.62 26.74
C LEU A 145 -17.68 16.93 27.21
N PRO A 146 -16.88 17.86 27.78
CA PRO A 146 -17.34 19.21 28.10
C PRO A 146 -17.92 19.92 26.87
N ARG A 147 -19.04 20.63 27.06
CA ARG A 147 -19.79 21.28 25.97
C ARG A 147 -18.97 22.31 25.22
N GLU A 148 -18.03 22.98 25.88
CA GLU A 148 -17.12 23.96 25.29
C GLU A 148 -16.27 23.32 24.19
N ARG A 149 -15.68 22.15 24.49
CA ARG A 149 -14.86 21.38 23.53
C ARG A 149 -15.68 20.88 22.34
N VAL A 150 -16.92 20.46 22.59
CA VAL A 150 -17.84 20.04 21.51
C VAL A 150 -18.23 21.24 20.63
N ARG A 151 -18.40 22.42 21.22
CA ARG A 151 -18.67 23.66 20.45
C ARG A 151 -17.49 24.05 19.55
N ASP A 152 -16.25 23.82 19.98
CA ASP A 152 -15.05 24.04 19.15
C ASP A 152 -15.02 23.14 17.91
N VAL A 153 -15.37 21.87 18.05
CA VAL A 153 -15.54 20.96 16.91
C VAL A 153 -16.61 21.48 15.97
N GLY A 154 -17.76 21.89 16.51
CA GLY A 154 -18.86 22.45 15.72
C GLY A 154 -18.47 23.74 14.98
N ARG A 155 -17.59 24.58 15.54
CA ARG A 155 -17.01 25.74 14.85
C ARG A 155 -16.07 25.30 13.72
N ALA A 156 -15.18 24.36 13.98
CA ALA A 156 -14.22 23.86 13.00
C ALA A 156 -14.92 23.18 11.80
N LEU A 157 -15.97 22.39 12.06
CA LEU A 157 -16.78 21.78 11.01
C LEU A 157 -17.45 22.86 10.15
N ARG A 158 -18.12 23.83 10.76
CA ARG A 158 -18.81 24.91 10.02
C ARG A 158 -17.84 25.73 9.16
N ALA A 159 -16.61 25.95 9.62
CA ALA A 159 -15.59 26.64 8.84
C ALA A 159 -15.15 25.85 7.58
N ARG A 160 -15.35 24.53 7.57
CA ARG A 160 -14.97 23.62 6.47
C ARG A 160 -16.14 23.20 5.59
N MET A 161 -17.36 23.33 6.09
CA MET A 161 -18.57 22.96 5.37
C MET A 161 -18.72 23.83 4.14
N ALA A 162 -18.46 23.24 2.97
CA ALA A 162 -18.85 23.83 1.70
C ALA A 162 -20.36 23.61 1.46
N PRO A 163 -21.05 24.54 0.76
CA PRO A 163 -22.41 24.31 0.33
C PRO A 163 -22.50 23.05 -0.55
N ARG A 164 -23.64 22.36 -0.51
CA ARG A 164 -23.87 21.15 -1.33
C ARG A 164 -23.68 21.49 -2.81
N PRO A 165 -22.76 20.82 -3.52
CA PRO A 165 -22.58 21.04 -4.95
C PRO A 165 -23.86 20.71 -5.74
N PRO A 166 -24.17 21.47 -6.80
CA PRO A 166 -25.28 21.16 -7.69
C PRO A 166 -25.06 19.78 -8.33
N GLY A 167 -26.09 18.94 -8.36
CA GLY A 167 -26.04 17.58 -8.91
C GLY A 167 -25.58 16.48 -7.92
N MET A 168 -24.99 16.81 -6.77
CA MET A 168 -24.64 15.80 -5.77
C MET A 168 -25.89 15.29 -5.05
N GLY A 169 -26.12 13.97 -4.96
CA GLY A 169 -27.24 13.39 -4.21
C GLY A 169 -27.23 13.75 -2.71
N ARG A 170 -28.41 13.82 -2.07
CA ARG A 170 -28.54 14.14 -0.62
C ARG A 170 -27.76 13.16 0.26
N GLU A 171 -27.78 11.88 -0.11
CA GLU A 171 -27.10 10.81 0.61
C GLU A 171 -25.58 10.97 0.57
N VAL A 172 -25.02 11.21 -0.62
CA VAL A 172 -23.58 11.46 -0.82
C VAL A 172 -23.12 12.69 -0.05
N TYR A 173 -23.91 13.77 -0.08
CA TYR A 173 -23.62 14.97 0.70
C TYR A 173 -23.63 14.71 2.21
N ARG A 174 -24.59 13.92 2.71
CA ARG A 174 -24.64 13.52 4.13
C ARG A 174 -23.41 12.72 4.55
N LYS A 175 -22.95 11.78 3.71
CA LYS A 175 -21.72 11.01 3.94
C LYS A 175 -20.50 11.91 4.02
N SER A 176 -20.36 12.86 3.09
CA SER A 176 -19.30 13.87 3.13
C SER A 176 -19.29 14.66 4.44
N LEU A 177 -20.45 15.09 4.93
CA LEU A 177 -20.55 15.79 6.22
C LEU A 177 -20.15 14.90 7.41
N GLN A 178 -20.48 13.60 7.37
CA GLN A 178 -20.09 12.66 8.43
C GLN A 178 -18.58 12.45 8.47
N LEU A 179 -17.92 12.32 7.32
CA LEU A 179 -16.46 12.22 7.23
C LEU A 179 -15.76 13.51 7.69
N GLN A 180 -16.29 14.68 7.30
CA GLN A 180 -15.78 15.97 7.76
C GLN A 180 -15.90 16.12 9.28
N LEU A 181 -17.00 15.63 9.88
CA LEU A 181 -17.19 15.65 11.33
C LEU A 181 -16.19 14.73 12.05
N LEU A 182 -15.95 13.52 11.53
CA LEU A 182 -14.93 12.61 12.08
C LEU A 182 -13.53 13.25 12.02
N ALA A 183 -13.15 13.82 10.87
CA ALA A 183 -11.86 14.49 10.71
C ALA A 183 -11.71 15.71 11.64
N ALA A 184 -12.73 16.57 11.72
CA ALA A 184 -12.70 17.74 12.60
C ALA A 184 -12.60 17.35 14.09
N SER A 185 -13.27 16.26 14.49
CA SER A 185 -13.21 15.75 15.86
C SER A 185 -11.85 15.15 16.18
N SER A 186 -11.27 14.38 15.24
CA SER A 186 -9.93 13.81 15.38
C SER A 186 -8.88 14.90 15.57
N GLU A 187 -8.94 15.98 14.78
CA GLU A 187 -7.99 17.09 14.88
C GLU A 187 -8.12 17.95 16.15
N ARG A 188 -9.34 18.19 16.62
CA ARG A 188 -9.59 19.12 17.73
C ARG A 188 -9.63 18.45 19.09
N LEU A 189 -10.05 17.18 19.13
CA LEU A 189 -10.26 16.44 20.37
C LEU A 189 -9.38 15.19 20.46
N GLY A 190 -8.67 14.82 19.39
CA GLY A 190 -7.93 13.56 19.33
C GLY A 190 -8.84 12.33 19.23
N VAL A 191 -10.14 12.49 18.94
CA VAL A 191 -11.12 11.39 18.89
C VAL A 191 -11.96 11.37 17.60
N PRO A 192 -12.06 10.22 16.91
CA PRO A 192 -11.21 9.04 17.13
C PRO A 192 -9.73 9.33 16.79
N PRO A 193 -8.81 8.44 17.22
CA PRO A 193 -7.45 8.41 16.66
C PRO A 193 -7.51 8.41 15.13
N ARG A 194 -6.53 9.04 14.48
CA ARG A 194 -6.52 9.22 13.01
C ARG A 194 -6.57 7.89 12.27
N GLU A 195 -6.07 6.84 12.89
CA GLU A 195 -6.02 5.46 12.40
C GLU A 195 -7.43 4.90 12.11
N PHE A 196 -8.49 5.44 12.74
CA PHE A 196 -9.87 5.03 12.48
C PHE A 196 -10.49 5.69 11.23
N LEU A 197 -9.80 6.64 10.58
CA LEU A 197 -10.26 7.37 9.39
C LEU A 197 -9.84 6.68 8.07
N LEU A 198 -10.01 5.35 8.01
CA LEU A 198 -9.66 4.45 6.90
C LEU A 198 -9.90 4.99 5.48
#